data_AF-A0A0F7XWP0-F1
#
_entry.id   AF-A0A0F7XWP0-F1
#
_cell.length_a   1.000
_cell.length_b   1.000
_cell.length_c   1.000
_cell.angle_alpha   90.00
_cell.angle_beta   90.00
_cell.angle_gamma   90.00
#
_symmetry.space_group_name_H-M   'P 1'
#
loop_
_entity.id
_entity.type
_entity.pdbx_description
1 polymer ?
#
loop_
_entity_poly.entity_id
_entity_poly.type
_entity_poly.pdbx_seq_one_letter_code
_entity_poly.pdbx_strand_id
1 'polypeptide(L)'
;MKTEYQVRPVTRYIVTRCQVDEASGASTASSAVGEYPNGEMADTVADAMVANDRQRGIDSSRSRYGLSLGEVISGQRMEPGE
;
A
#
# COMPACT_ATOMS: atom_id res chain seq x y z
N MET A 1 -15.31 3.56 -9.91
CA MET A 1 -13.86 3.35 -10.14
C MET A 1 -13.16 3.64 -8.82
N LYS A 2 -12.45 2.65 -8.28
CA LYS A 2 -11.84 2.72 -6.95
C LYS A 2 -10.32 2.71 -7.04
N THR A 3 -9.64 3.38 -6.11
CA THR A 3 -8.17 3.37 -6.04
C THR A 3 -7.71 2.69 -4.75
N GLU A 4 -6.79 1.75 -4.85
CA GLU A 4 -6.15 1.09 -3.71
C GLU A 4 -4.66 1.40 -3.66
N TYR A 5 -4.16 1.80 -2.50
CA TYR A 5 -2.73 1.97 -2.25
C TYR A 5 -2.19 0.76 -1.50
N GLN A 6 -1.30 0.01 -2.15
CA GLN A 6 -0.66 -1.18 -1.59
C GLN A 6 0.75 -0.86 -1.10
N VAL A 7 1.02 -1.19 0.17
CA VAL A 7 2.36 -1.10 0.77
C VAL A 7 2.93 -2.51 0.86
N ARG A 8 4.06 -2.75 0.17
CA ARG A 8 4.77 -4.05 0.18
C ARG A 8 6.22 -3.87 0.65
N PRO A 9 6.70 -4.64 1.62
CA PRO A 9 8.11 -4.66 1.98
C PRO A 9 8.86 -5.69 1.13
N VAL A 10 9.98 -5.24 0.57
CA VAL A 10 10.99 -6.07 -0.10
C VAL A 10 12.32 -5.77 0.61
N THR A 11 13.29 -5.15 -0.07
CA THR A 11 14.47 -4.54 0.55
C THR A 11 14.20 -3.08 1.02
N ARG A 12 13.11 -2.50 0.52
CA ARG A 12 12.54 -1.17 0.83
C ARG A 12 11.01 -1.29 0.81
N TYR A 13 10.30 -0.33 1.42
CA TYR A 13 8.84 -0.30 1.39
C TYR A 13 8.36 0.38 0.10
N ILE A 14 7.60 -0.32 -0.72
CA ILE A 14 7.09 0.20 -1.99
C ILE A 14 5.61 0.53 -1.84
N VAL A 15 5.22 1.77 -2.16
CA VAL A 15 3.82 2.18 -2.25
C VAL A 15 3.40 2.12 -3.72
N THR A 16 2.36 1.36 -4.03
CA THR A 16 1.81 1.20 -5.38
C THR A 16 0.36 1.64 -5.39
N ARG A 17 -0.03 2.47 -6.36
CA ARG A 17 -1.41 2.86 -6.63
C ARG A 17 -2.00 1.89 -7.64
N CYS A 18 -3.04 1.18 -7.26
CA CYS A 18 -3.81 0.28 -8.10
C CYS A 18 -5.19 0.91 -8.36
N GLN A 19 -5.57 1.07 -9.62
CA GLN A 19 -6.94 1.38 -10.02
C GLN A 19 -7.70 0.07 -10.14
N VAL A 20 -8.85 -0.01 -9.48
CA VAL A 20 -9.71 -1.19 -9.45
C VAL A 20 -11.03 -0.82 -10.11
N ASP A 21 -11.42 -1.65 -11.07
CA ASP A 21 -12.75 -1.57 -11.67
C ASP A 21 -13.77 -2.22 -10.74
N GLU A 22 -14.81 -1.49 -10.35
CA GLU A 22 -15.78 -1.94 -9.35
C GLU A 22 -16.72 -3.03 -9.87
N ALA A 23 -16.90 -3.14 -11.20
CA ALA A 23 -17.74 -4.17 -11.79
C ALA A 23 -17.02 -5.53 -11.84
N SER A 24 -15.70 -5.52 -12.00
CA SER A 24 -14.89 -6.74 -12.18
C SER A 24 -14.06 -7.11 -10.96
N GLY A 25 -13.83 -6.17 -10.02
CA GLY A 25 -12.85 -6.33 -8.93
C GLY A 25 -11.40 -6.44 -9.40
N ALA A 26 -11.17 -6.35 -10.72
CA ALA A 26 -9.87 -6.50 -11.35
C ALA A 26 -9.11 -5.17 -11.31
N SER A 27 -7.81 -5.25 -11.05
CA SER A 27 -6.91 -4.10 -11.19
C SER A 27 -6.75 -3.76 -12.67
N THR A 28 -7.13 -2.55 -13.07
CA THR A 28 -7.08 -2.07 -14.46
C THR A 28 -5.85 -1.24 -14.77
N ALA A 29 -5.20 -0.67 -13.75
CA ALA A 29 -3.92 0.00 -13.88
C ALA A 29 -3.14 -0.05 -12.55
N SER A 30 -1.83 -0.21 -12.61
CA SER A 30 -0.96 -0.13 -11.42
C SER A 30 0.23 0.81 -11.70
N SER A 31 0.63 1.59 -10.71
CA SER A 31 1.78 2.51 -10.82
C SER A 31 2.48 2.66 -9.48
N ALA A 32 3.81 2.62 -9.49
CA ALA A 32 4.62 2.87 -8.30
C ALA A 32 4.52 4.36 -7.92
N VAL A 33 4.15 4.63 -6.68
CA VAL A 33 4.12 6.00 -6.11
C VAL A 33 5.51 6.39 -5.62
N GLY A 34 6.22 5.43 -5.01
CA GLY A 34 7.57 5.64 -4.51
C GLY A 34 8.08 4.47 -3.68
N GLU A 35 9.38 4.56 -3.36
CA GLU A 35 10.10 3.62 -2.51
C GLU A 35 10.58 4.34 -1.26
N TYR A 36 10.39 3.72 -0.09
CA TYR A 36 10.63 4.33 1.21
C TYR A 36 11.54 3.45 2.08
N PRO A 37 12.39 4.08 2.91
CA PRO A 37 13.35 3.36 3.73
C PRO A 37 12.71 2.61 4.91
N ASN A 38 11.50 3.00 5.35
CA ASN A 38 10.80 2.38 6.47
C ASN A 38 9.27 2.40 6.27
N GLY A 39 8.57 1.61 7.08
CA GLY A 39 7.14 1.37 6.96
C GLY A 39 6.29 2.56 7.39
N GLU A 40 6.70 3.29 8.43
CA GLU A 40 5.99 4.49 8.89
C GLU A 40 5.96 5.58 7.80
N MET A 41 7.07 5.77 7.09
CA MET A 41 7.15 6.74 5.99
C MET A 41 6.29 6.30 4.81
N ALA A 42 6.31 5.00 4.46
CA ALA A 42 5.46 4.45 3.41
C ALA A 42 3.96 4.55 3.76
N ASP A 43 3.61 4.26 5.01
CA ASP A 43 2.24 4.35 5.51
C ASP A 43 1.76 5.81 5.53
N THR A 44 2.58 6.74 6.02
CA THR A 44 2.27 8.18 6.00
C THR A 44 2.00 8.68 4.57
N VAL A 45 2.82 8.27 3.60
CA VAL A 45 2.60 8.67 2.20
C VAL A 45 1.34 8.02 1.63
N ALA A 46 1.10 6.73 1.90
CA ALA A 46 -0.10 6.06 1.44
C ALA A 46 -1.38 6.72 2.01
N ASP A 47 -1.40 7.08 3.30
CA ASP A 47 -2.53 7.78 3.92
C ASP A 47 -2.72 9.19 3.34
N ALA A 48 -1.62 9.93 3.09
CA ALA A 48 -1.68 11.23 2.43
C ALA A 48 -2.23 11.15 1.00
N MET A 49 -1.87 10.09 0.26
CA MET A 49 -2.39 9.85 -1.09
C MET A 49 -3.87 9.50 -1.07
N VAL A 50 -4.32 8.67 -0.14
CA VAL A 50 -5.76 8.38 0.07
C VAL A 50 -6.53 9.65 0.41
N ALA A 51 -6.00 10.49 1.30
CA ALA A 51 -6.63 11.77 1.65
C ALA A 51 -6.71 12.72 0.45
N ASN A 52 -5.66 12.78 -0.38
CA ASN A 52 -5.65 13.59 -1.60
C ASN A 52 -6.70 13.12 -2.61
N ASP A 53 -6.77 11.81 -2.88
CA ASP A 53 -7.74 11.26 -3.83
C ASP A 53 -9.19 11.42 -3.31
N ARG A 54 -9.42 11.26 -2.00
CA ARG A 54 -10.74 11.53 -1.39
C ARG A 54 -11.17 12.99 -1.51
N GLN A 55 -10.25 13.94 -1.33
CA GLN A 55 -10.53 15.37 -1.57
C GLN A 55 -10.92 15.66 -3.02
N ARG A 56 -10.45 14.84 -3.96
CA ARG A 56 -10.78 14.91 -5.39
C ARG A 56 -12.05 14.11 -5.76
N GLY A 57 -12.74 13.54 -4.77
CA GLY A 57 -13.95 12.73 -4.97
C GLY A 57 -13.70 11.32 -5.47
N ILE A 58 -12.48 10.81 -5.37
CA ILE A 58 -12.10 9.45 -5.82
C ILE A 58 -12.19 8.49 -4.62
N ASP A 59 -13.02 7.44 -4.74
CA ASP A 59 -13.09 6.41 -3.70
C ASP A 59 -11.75 5.70 -3.58
N SER A 60 -11.11 5.86 -2.42
CA SER A 60 -9.74 5.40 -2.18
C SER A 60 -9.56 4.77 -0.82
N SER A 61 -8.78 3.68 -0.78
CA SER A 61 -8.42 2.95 0.44
C SER A 61 -6.95 2.53 0.44
N ARG A 62 -6.38 2.37 1.63
CA ARG A 62 -5.05 1.79 1.83
C ARG A 62 -5.21 0.34 2.26
N SER A 63 -4.41 -0.54 1.67
CA SER A 63 -4.28 -1.93 2.08
C SER A 63 -2.81 -2.25 2.29
N ARG A 64 -2.45 -2.78 3.46
CA ARG A 64 -1.08 -3.22 3.74
C ARG A 64 -1.00 -4.72 3.45
N TYR A 65 -0.25 -5.08 2.42
CA TYR A 65 -0.08 -6.47 2.01
C TYR A 65 1.35 -6.94 2.26
N GLY A 66 1.48 -7.95 3.11
CA GLY A 66 2.75 -8.64 3.36
C GLY A 66 3.22 -8.58 4.82
N LEU A 67 4.26 -9.39 5.05
CA LEU A 67 5.12 -9.41 6.22
C LEU A 67 5.65 -8.00 6.53
N SER A 68 6.07 -7.66 7.75
CA SER A 68 6.81 -6.43 8.05
C SER A 68 8.25 -6.51 7.50
N LEU A 69 8.99 -5.40 7.38
CA LEU A 69 10.38 -5.46 6.89
C LEU A 69 11.24 -6.41 7.74
N GLY A 70 11.06 -6.43 9.06
CA GLY A 70 11.73 -7.39 9.95
C GLY A 70 11.39 -8.85 9.61
N GLU A 71 10.16 -9.12 9.18
CA GLU A 71 9.68 -10.45 8.79
C GLU A 71 10.15 -10.84 7.38
N VAL A 72 10.28 -9.88 6.46
CA VAL A 72 10.88 -10.08 5.13
C VAL A 72 12.39 -10.35 5.24
N ILE A 73 13.10 -9.61 6.10
CA ILE A 73 14.53 -9.83 6.35
C ILE A 73 14.75 -11.15 7.10
N SER A 74 13.90 -11.48 8.06
CA SER A 74 14.00 -12.71 8.86
C SER A 74 13.48 -13.95 8.12
N GLY A 75 12.73 -13.79 7.03
CA GLY A 75 12.05 -14.88 6.33
C GLY A 75 10.97 -15.59 7.15
N GLN A 76 10.57 -15.02 8.30
CA GLN A 76 9.59 -15.60 9.22
C GLN A 76 8.54 -14.55 9.59
N ARG A 77 7.28 -14.99 9.63
CA ARG A 77 6.18 -14.16 10.11
C ARG A 77 6.36 -13.94 11.62
N MET A 78 6.54 -12.70 12.03
CA MET A 78 6.56 -12.29 13.43
C MET A 78 5.10 -12.17 13.83
N GLU A 79 4.64 -13.11 14.64
CA GLU A 79 3.34 -12.97 15.26
C GLU A 79 3.39 -11.75 16.19
N PRO A 80 2.34 -10.90 16.20
CA PRO A 80 2.29 -9.79 17.12
C PRO A 80 2.33 -10.36 18.54
N GLY A 81 3.36 -9.98 19.31
CA GLY A 81 3.45 -10.32 20.73
C GLY A 81 2.27 -9.68 21.46
N GLU A 82 1.56 -10.52 22.22
CA GLU A 82 0.45 -10.14 23.12
C GLU A 82 0.84 -9.05 24.13
#